data_AF-A0A952JZR2-F1
#
_entry.id   AF-A0A952JZR2-F1
#
_cell.length_a   1.000
_cell.length_b   1.000
_cell.length_c   1.000
_cell.angle_alpha   90.00
_cell.angle_beta   90.00
_cell.angle_gamma   90.00
#
_symmetry.space_group_name_H-M   'P 1'
#
loop_
_entity.id
_entity.type
_entity.pdbx_description
1 polymer ?
#
loop_
_entity_poly.entity_id
_entity_poly.type
_entity_poly.pdbx_seq_one_letter_code
_entity_poly.pdbx_strand_id
1 'polypeptide(L)'
;RVFAIIELLRAVAAFMVAPILAHVADALPGDLNAGTGVTLWIGLGLSIGGALFGVAIYTLSGARPQKPDLDEFLDGESPAWYSPPLLARLRSGVPSPVTARERAGTMTVPAHWDEPTSVGPVVFAYDGTDLAQRAIDQAALQLGPGRCALVVCVWQPANVGFTPTDETHFDADQAPEVRRAAERTAAHGASFAAEAGFRAESTAVEVAPTWEGIVRAADEHDASLIVLGPHRRSGLFGHFQGSVAAAVIAHSDIPVMVVPEGSRAALVGDLTPQQATSSR
;
A
#
# COMPACT_ATOMS: atom_id res chain seq x y z
N ARG A 1 7.93 10.55 12.63
CA ARG A 1 8.44 11.21 11.41
C ARG A 1 7.86 12.63 11.24
N VAL A 2 6.54 12.83 11.35
CA VAL A 2 5.90 14.15 11.23
C VAL A 2 6.43 15.20 12.23
N PHE A 3 6.60 14.84 13.50
CA PHE A 3 7.15 15.75 14.51
C PHE A 3 8.55 16.26 14.15
N ALA A 4 9.44 15.36 13.71
CA ALA A 4 10.79 15.73 13.28
C ALA A 4 10.79 16.65 12.06
N ILE A 5 9.86 16.46 11.12
CA ILE A 5 9.70 17.32 9.95
C ILE A 5 9.20 18.72 10.37
N ILE A 6 8.25 18.79 11.31
CA ILE A 6 7.74 20.08 11.82
C ILE A 6 8.85 20.85 12.55
N GLU A 7 9.61 20.17 13.41
CA GLU A 7 10.73 20.79 14.13
C GLU A 7 11.85 21.24 13.18
N LEU A 8 12.15 20.45 12.14
CA LEU A 8 13.09 20.85 11.10
C LEU A 8 12.61 22.10 10.35
N LEU A 9 11.35 22.13 9.92
CA LEU A 9 10.78 23.29 9.23
C LEU A 9 10.77 24.53 10.12
N ARG A 10 10.46 24.38 11.42
CA ARG A 10 10.51 25.47 12.39
C ARG A 10 11.93 26.02 12.54
N ALA A 11 12.93 25.15 12.63
CA ALA A 11 14.33 25.54 12.74
C ALA A 11 14.83 26.25 11.47
N VAL A 12 14.51 25.73 10.28
CA VAL A 12 14.88 26.34 9.00
C VAL A 12 14.21 27.71 8.82
N ALA A 13 12.92 27.83 9.15
CA ALA A 13 12.22 29.11 9.09
C ALA A 13 12.83 30.13 10.06
N ALA A 14 13.13 29.72 11.30
CA ALA A 14 13.79 30.58 12.27
C ALA A 14 15.18 31.03 11.79
N PHE A 15 15.96 30.12 11.19
CA PHE A 15 17.28 30.43 10.63
C PHE A 15 17.22 31.45 9.50
N MET A 16 16.21 31.38 8.63
CA MET A 16 16.03 32.32 7.51
C MET A 16 15.50 33.68 7.97
N VAL A 17 14.60 33.70 8.96
CA VAL A 17 13.89 34.92 9.39
C VAL A 17 14.67 35.72 10.43
N ALA A 18 15.42 35.05 11.32
CA ALA A 18 16.12 35.71 12.42
C ALA A 18 17.14 36.78 11.96
N PRO A 19 17.97 36.58 10.93
CA PRO A 19 18.90 37.61 10.46
C PRO A 19 18.20 38.86 9.91
N ILE A 20 17.04 38.67 9.25
CA ILE A 20 16.24 39.77 8.71
C ILE A 20 15.65 40.59 9.85
N LEU A 21 15.07 39.92 10.85
CA LEU A 21 14.52 40.57 12.04
C LEU A 21 15.60 41.30 12.84
N ALA A 22 16.79 40.72 12.99
CA ALA A 22 17.92 41.38 13.64
C ALA A 22 18.38 42.63 12.87
N HIS A 23 18.44 42.56 11.54
CA HIS A 23 18.78 43.71 10.72
C HIS A 23 17.73 44.83 10.81
N VAL A 24 16.45 44.49 10.86
CA VAL A 24 15.36 45.46 11.05
C VAL A 24 15.45 46.12 12.44
N ALA A 25 15.77 45.36 13.48
CA ALA A 25 15.95 45.90 14.83
C ALA A 25 17.08 46.95 14.90
N ASP A 26 18.17 46.72 14.16
CA ASP A 26 19.35 47.60 14.11
C ASP A 26 19.15 48.82 13.17
N ALA A 27 18.38 48.65 12.08
CA ALA A 27 18.13 49.70 11.10
C ALA A 27 17.11 50.77 11.57
N LEU A 28 16.37 50.50 12.65
CA LEU A 28 15.37 51.42 13.18
C LEU A 28 16.02 52.50 14.06
N PRO A 29 15.68 53.79 13.86
CA PRO A 29 16.21 54.87 14.70
C PRO A 29 15.64 54.76 16.13
N GLY A 30 16.52 54.61 17.13
CA GLY A 30 16.14 54.49 18.53
C GLY A 30 17.17 53.71 19.36
N ASP A 31 16.81 53.37 20.60
CA ASP A 31 17.57 52.40 21.41
C ASP A 31 17.24 50.96 20.98
N LEU A 32 18.15 50.02 21.22
CA LEU A 32 18.04 48.60 20.84
C LEU A 32 16.73 47.97 21.35
N ASN A 33 16.25 48.42 22.52
CA ASN A 33 14.97 47.99 23.09
C ASN A 33 13.77 48.38 22.21
N ALA A 34 13.79 49.56 21.60
CA ALA A 34 12.72 50.02 20.73
C ALA A 34 12.73 49.24 19.40
N GLY A 35 13.90 49.04 18.80
CA GLY A 35 14.06 48.21 17.59
C GLY A 35 13.64 46.76 17.82
N THR A 36 14.00 46.18 18.97
CA THR A 36 13.58 44.82 19.38
C THR A 36 12.06 44.75 19.56
N GLY A 37 11.46 45.76 20.20
CA GLY A 37 10.01 45.83 20.38
C GLY A 37 9.23 45.84 19.07
N VAL A 38 9.66 46.66 18.10
CA VAL A 38 9.04 46.70 16.76
C VAL A 38 9.18 45.35 16.05
N THR A 39 10.35 44.73 16.15
CA THR A 39 10.65 43.42 15.55
C THR A 39 9.77 42.31 16.11
N LEU A 40 9.52 42.31 17.44
CA LEU A 40 8.59 41.38 18.07
C LEU A 40 7.15 41.55 17.58
N TRP A 41 6.69 42.80 17.41
CA TRP A 41 5.36 43.07 16.86
C TRP A 41 5.23 42.62 15.40
N ILE A 42 6.27 42.80 14.57
CA ILE A 42 6.30 42.29 13.20
C ILE A 42 6.19 40.76 13.20
N GLY A 43 6.99 40.07 14.01
CA GLY A 43 6.94 38.61 14.12
C GLY A 43 5.58 38.09 14.59
N LEU A 44 4.98 38.75 15.59
CA LEU A 44 3.64 38.42 16.08
C LEU A 44 2.57 38.63 14.99
N GLY A 45 2.64 39.74 14.27
CA GLY A 45 1.72 40.02 13.16
C GLY A 45 1.80 38.99 12.04
N LEU A 46 3.02 38.58 11.66
CA LEU A 46 3.25 37.56 10.65
C LEU A 46 2.67 36.20 11.09
N SER A 47 2.84 35.83 12.36
CA SER A 47 2.31 34.59 12.94
C SER A 47 0.78 34.56 12.95
N ILE A 48 0.16 35.64 13.43
CA ILE A 48 -1.31 35.79 13.42
C ILE A 48 -1.83 35.76 11.98
N GLY A 49 -1.19 36.51 11.08
CA GLY A 49 -1.55 36.54 9.67
C GLY A 49 -1.47 35.16 9.00
N GLY A 50 -0.39 34.41 9.24
CA GLY A 50 -0.23 33.04 8.73
C GLY A 50 -1.28 32.07 9.27
N ALA A 51 -1.61 32.15 10.56
CA ALA A 51 -2.66 31.33 11.16
C ALA A 51 -4.05 31.65 10.57
N LEU A 52 -4.38 32.94 10.45
CA LEU A 52 -5.63 33.39 9.83
C LEU A 52 -5.70 32.99 8.36
N PHE A 53 -4.60 33.09 7.63
CA PHE A 53 -4.52 32.65 6.23
C PHE A 53 -4.76 31.15 6.09
N GLY A 54 -4.15 30.33 6.97
CA GLY A 54 -4.40 28.89 6.99
C GLY A 54 -5.87 28.54 7.29
N VAL A 55 -6.48 29.22 8.26
CA VAL A 55 -7.92 29.08 8.56
C VAL A 55 -8.79 29.53 7.39
N ALA A 56 -8.43 30.63 6.71
CA ALA A 56 -9.15 31.11 5.54
C ALA A 56 -9.08 30.11 4.38
N ILE A 57 -7.91 29.53 4.09
CA ILE A 57 -7.77 28.47 3.10
C ILE A 57 -8.64 27.26 3.48
N TYR A 58 -8.61 26.84 4.73
CA TYR A 58 -9.38 25.68 5.19
C TYR A 58 -10.89 25.91 5.06
N THR A 59 -11.38 27.10 5.45
CA THR A 59 -12.80 27.43 5.34
C THR A 59 -13.24 27.60 3.88
N LEU A 60 -12.44 28.26 3.05
CA LEU A 60 -12.70 28.42 1.61
C LEU A 60 -12.58 27.10 0.82
N SER A 61 -11.81 26.14 1.33
CA SER A 61 -11.68 24.81 0.73
C SER A 61 -12.99 24.00 0.77
N GLY A 62 -13.95 24.34 1.64
CA GLY A 62 -15.17 23.55 1.84
C GLY A 62 -14.93 22.16 2.44
N ALA A 63 -13.73 21.89 2.97
CA ALA A 63 -13.40 20.64 3.63
C ALA A 63 -14.20 20.54 4.94
N ARG A 64 -14.94 19.43 5.11
CA ARG A 64 -15.58 19.07 6.38
C ARG A 64 -14.77 17.94 7.01
N PRO A 65 -14.50 17.97 8.33
CA PRO A 65 -13.91 16.83 9.01
C PRO A 65 -14.82 15.61 8.80
N GLN A 66 -14.34 14.61 8.05
CA GLN A 66 -15.08 13.38 7.86
C GLN A 66 -14.87 12.48 9.06
N LYS A 67 -15.97 11.99 9.65
CA LYS A 67 -15.91 10.88 10.59
C LYS A 67 -15.58 9.62 9.77
N PRO A 68 -14.52 8.87 10.09
CA PRO A 68 -14.18 7.67 9.35
C PRO A 68 -15.30 6.63 9.46
N ASP A 69 -15.65 6.03 8.32
CA ASP A 69 -16.53 4.87 8.28
C ASP A 69 -15.66 3.61 8.43
N LEU A 70 -15.48 3.19 9.69
CA LEU A 70 -14.62 2.07 10.03
C LEU A 70 -15.30 0.73 9.72
N ASP A 71 -16.62 0.67 9.81
CA ASP A 71 -17.36 -0.58 9.65
C ASP A 71 -17.31 -1.04 8.19
N GLU A 72 -17.63 -0.14 7.25
CA GLU A 72 -17.60 -0.43 5.81
C GLU A 72 -16.17 -0.64 5.26
N PHE A 73 -15.17 0.00 5.89
CA PHE A 73 -13.76 -0.20 5.56
C PHE A 73 -13.22 -1.54 6.03
N LEU A 74 -13.58 -1.97 7.24
CA LEU A 74 -13.17 -3.27 7.77
C LEU A 74 -13.81 -4.43 6.99
N ASP A 75 -15.00 -4.21 6.43
CA ASP A 75 -15.69 -5.15 5.55
C ASP A 75 -15.12 -5.15 4.11
N GLY A 76 -14.27 -4.18 3.76
CA GLY A 76 -13.60 -4.08 2.47
C GLY A 76 -14.47 -3.51 1.34
N GLU A 77 -15.63 -2.96 1.68
CA GLU A 77 -16.60 -2.42 0.71
C GLU A 77 -16.28 -0.97 0.30
N SER A 78 -15.67 -0.17 1.18
CA SER A 78 -15.31 1.23 0.87
C SER A 78 -14.08 1.76 1.62
N PRO A 79 -13.46 2.87 1.18
CA PRO A 79 -12.37 3.52 1.92
C PRO A 79 -12.86 4.20 3.20
N ALA A 80 -12.13 4.06 4.31
CA ALA A 80 -12.46 4.73 5.58
C ALA A 80 -12.48 6.27 5.48
N TRP A 81 -11.76 6.84 4.51
CA TRP A 81 -11.77 8.27 4.21
C TRP A 81 -11.80 8.51 2.71
N TYR A 82 -12.64 9.46 2.28
CA TYR A 82 -12.58 10.00 0.92
C TYR A 82 -11.65 11.20 0.88
N SER A 83 -10.77 11.25 -0.13
CA SER A 83 -9.89 12.40 -0.33
C SER A 83 -10.74 13.66 -0.58
N PRO A 84 -10.58 14.74 0.19
CA PRO A 84 -11.29 15.99 -0.07
C PRO A 84 -10.99 16.49 -1.49
N PRO A 85 -11.96 17.10 -2.20
CA PRO A 85 -11.77 17.60 -3.57
C PRO A 85 -10.96 18.91 -3.59
N LEU A 86 -9.90 19.02 -2.79
CA LEU A 86 -9.13 20.24 -2.54
C LEU A 86 -8.49 20.82 -3.81
N LEU A 87 -8.41 20.05 -4.89
CA LEU A 87 -7.95 20.50 -6.22
C LEU A 87 -8.83 19.97 -7.36
N ALA A 88 -9.98 19.33 -7.08
CA ALA A 88 -10.85 18.80 -8.13
C ALA A 88 -11.43 19.93 -9.01
N ARG A 89 -11.65 21.12 -8.41
CA ARG A 89 -12.07 22.33 -9.14
C ARG A 89 -10.99 22.94 -10.03
N LEU A 90 -9.71 22.66 -9.75
CA LEU A 90 -8.58 23.09 -10.58
C LEU A 90 -8.25 22.08 -11.69
N ARG A 91 -8.76 20.85 -11.58
CA ARG A 91 -8.72 19.82 -12.63
C ARG A 91 -10.05 19.79 -13.40
N SER A 92 -10.38 20.86 -14.12
CA SER A 92 -11.38 20.77 -15.18
C SER A 92 -10.78 19.99 -16.36
N GLY A 93 -11.15 18.72 -16.52
CA GLY A 93 -10.72 17.89 -17.67
C GLY A 93 -10.33 16.45 -17.35
N VAL A 94 -10.31 16.01 -16.09
CA VAL A 94 -10.17 14.58 -15.78
C VAL A 94 -11.56 13.96 -15.74
N PRO A 95 -11.87 12.94 -16.55
CA PRO A 95 -13.14 12.21 -16.46
C PRO A 95 -13.34 11.73 -15.02
N SER A 96 -14.55 11.83 -14.48
CA SER A 96 -14.90 11.26 -13.18
C SER A 96 -14.36 9.82 -13.10
N PRO A 97 -13.80 9.38 -11.95
CA PRO A 97 -13.46 7.98 -11.80
C PRO A 97 -14.74 7.18 -11.94
N VAL A 98 -14.87 6.53 -13.10
CA VAL A 98 -15.86 5.49 -13.35
C VAL A 98 -15.72 4.52 -12.19
N THR A 99 -16.80 4.32 -11.44
CA THR A 99 -16.80 3.36 -10.33
C THR A 99 -16.26 2.02 -10.85
N ALA A 100 -15.44 1.32 -10.07
CA ALA A 100 -14.81 0.06 -10.51
C ALA A 100 -15.84 -0.95 -11.06
N ARG A 101 -17.09 -0.84 -10.61
CA ARG A 101 -18.25 -1.61 -11.07
C ARG A 101 -18.70 -1.30 -12.50
N GLU A 102 -18.58 -0.06 -12.98
CA GLU A 102 -18.91 0.32 -14.36
C GLU A 102 -17.80 -0.05 -15.36
N ARG A 103 -16.54 -0.07 -14.94
CA ARG A 103 -15.43 -0.53 -15.81
C ARG A 103 -15.44 -2.03 -16.07
N ALA A 104 -16.00 -2.84 -15.16
CA ALA A 104 -16.16 -4.27 -15.39
C ALA A 104 -17.03 -4.57 -16.64
N GLY A 105 -17.94 -3.65 -17.03
CA GLY A 105 -18.78 -3.81 -18.22
C GLY A 105 -18.17 -3.32 -19.54
N THR A 106 -17.13 -2.49 -19.50
CA THR A 106 -16.58 -1.86 -20.72
C THR A 106 -15.06 -1.67 -20.64
N MET A 107 -14.34 -2.73 -20.27
CA MET A 107 -12.89 -2.75 -20.47
C MET A 107 -12.61 -3.27 -21.87
N THR A 108 -12.50 -2.36 -22.85
CA THR A 108 -11.90 -2.70 -24.14
C THR A 108 -10.41 -2.88 -23.92
N VAL A 109 -10.05 -4.13 -23.67
CA VAL A 109 -8.67 -4.62 -23.65
C VAL A 109 -7.99 -4.16 -24.96
N PRO A 110 -6.86 -3.43 -24.91
CA PRO A 110 -6.17 -2.96 -26.12
C PRO A 110 -5.91 -4.12 -27.08
N ALA A 111 -6.27 -4.01 -28.36
CA ALA A 111 -6.21 -5.11 -29.33
C ALA A 111 -4.80 -5.63 -29.70
N HIS A 112 -3.76 -5.31 -28.91
CA HIS A 112 -2.37 -5.75 -29.13
C HIS A 112 -1.87 -6.75 -28.08
N TRP A 113 -2.77 -7.37 -27.28
CA TRP A 113 -2.43 -8.65 -26.66
C TRP A 113 -2.40 -9.69 -27.77
N ASP A 114 -1.34 -9.65 -28.58
CA ASP A 114 -0.91 -10.81 -29.34
C ASP A 114 -0.88 -11.97 -28.34
N GLU A 115 -1.69 -12.99 -28.60
CA GLU A 115 -1.89 -14.12 -27.70
C GLU A 115 -0.56 -14.60 -27.08
N PRO A 116 -0.37 -14.50 -25.76
CA PRO A 116 0.49 -15.44 -25.09
C PRO A 116 -0.44 -16.53 -24.60
N THR A 117 -0.46 -17.67 -25.28
CA THR A 117 -0.64 -18.94 -24.57
C THR A 117 0.53 -19.03 -23.59
N SER A 118 0.42 -18.35 -22.44
CA SER A 118 1.52 -18.23 -21.49
C SER A 118 1.63 -19.56 -20.74
N VAL A 119 2.54 -20.39 -21.24
CA VAL A 119 2.79 -21.76 -20.74
C VAL A 119 3.47 -21.76 -19.36
N GLY A 120 3.90 -20.60 -18.87
CA GLY A 120 4.59 -20.44 -17.60
C GLY A 120 3.73 -20.73 -16.36
N PRO A 121 4.35 -21.06 -15.22
CA PRO A 121 3.64 -21.34 -13.97
C PRO A 121 2.89 -20.11 -13.43
N VAL A 122 1.89 -20.37 -12.58
CA VAL A 122 1.29 -19.36 -11.71
C VAL A 122 2.14 -19.25 -10.45
N VAL A 123 2.61 -18.05 -10.11
CA VAL A 123 3.33 -17.81 -8.87
C VAL A 123 2.37 -17.38 -7.79
N PHE A 124 2.37 -18.08 -6.65
CA PHE A 124 1.60 -17.72 -5.46
C PHE A 124 2.53 -17.18 -4.38
N ALA A 125 2.32 -15.93 -3.95
CA ALA A 125 2.99 -15.43 -2.75
C ALA A 125 2.27 -15.98 -1.51
N TYR A 126 2.98 -16.76 -0.70
CA TYR A 126 2.41 -17.48 0.42
C TYR A 126 3.19 -17.25 1.72
N ASP A 127 2.47 -16.76 2.73
CA ASP A 127 2.99 -16.38 4.04
C ASP A 127 2.50 -17.31 5.17
N GLY A 128 1.73 -18.35 4.82
CA GLY A 128 1.13 -19.28 5.77
C GLY A 128 -0.21 -18.81 6.35
N THR A 129 -0.77 -17.71 5.87
CA THR A 129 -2.08 -17.22 6.32
C THR A 129 -3.24 -17.82 5.54
N ASP A 130 -4.41 -17.91 6.17
CA ASP A 130 -5.66 -18.31 5.52
C ASP A 130 -6.02 -17.40 4.33
N LEU A 131 -5.62 -16.13 4.38
CA LEU A 131 -5.85 -15.17 3.32
C LEU A 131 -5.01 -15.48 2.07
N ALA A 132 -3.75 -15.90 2.24
CA ALA A 132 -2.93 -16.38 1.14
C ALA A 132 -3.43 -17.72 0.60
N GLN A 133 -3.93 -18.61 1.46
CA GLN A 133 -4.57 -19.86 1.02
C GLN A 133 -5.82 -19.59 0.17
N ARG A 134 -6.71 -18.68 0.60
CA ARG A 134 -7.89 -18.30 -0.20
C ARG A 134 -7.52 -17.74 -1.56
N ALA A 135 -6.36 -17.08 -1.69
CA ALA A 135 -5.91 -16.59 -2.98
C ALA A 135 -5.57 -17.74 -3.95
N ILE A 136 -5.03 -18.85 -3.43
CA ILE A 136 -4.82 -20.08 -4.20
C ILE A 136 -6.16 -20.65 -4.67
N ASP A 137 -7.14 -20.77 -3.77
CA ASP A 137 -8.47 -21.31 -4.09
C ASP A 137 -9.19 -20.46 -5.16
N GLN A 138 -9.15 -19.13 -5.02
CA GLN A 138 -9.77 -18.23 -5.99
C GLN A 138 -9.09 -18.27 -7.35
N ALA A 139 -7.76 -18.40 -7.40
CA ALA A 139 -7.05 -18.56 -8.65
C ALA A 139 -7.40 -19.89 -9.34
N ALA A 140 -7.56 -20.98 -8.59
CA ALA A 140 -7.98 -22.27 -9.14
C ALA A 140 -9.35 -22.17 -9.83
N LEU A 141 -10.30 -21.47 -9.19
CA LEU A 141 -11.64 -21.24 -9.76
C LEU A 141 -11.61 -20.45 -11.07
N GLN A 142 -10.67 -19.51 -11.22
CA GLN A 142 -10.60 -18.63 -12.40
C GLN A 142 -9.75 -19.21 -13.53
N LEU A 143 -8.69 -19.97 -13.22
CA LEU A 143 -7.70 -20.44 -14.19
C LEU A 143 -7.95 -21.87 -14.68
N GLY A 144 -8.75 -22.64 -13.94
CA GLY A 144 -8.99 -24.05 -14.22
C GLY A 144 -7.84 -24.98 -13.78
N PRO A 145 -8.10 -26.29 -13.73
CA PRO A 145 -7.16 -27.26 -13.19
C PRO A 145 -5.99 -27.58 -14.14
N GLY A 146 -4.92 -28.16 -13.60
CA GLY A 146 -3.81 -28.75 -14.36
C GLY A 146 -2.69 -27.79 -14.72
N ARG A 147 -2.79 -26.51 -14.33
CA ARG A 147 -1.71 -25.52 -14.50
C ARG A 147 -0.55 -25.79 -13.55
N CYS A 148 0.67 -25.50 -14.00
CA CYS A 148 1.84 -25.48 -13.11
C CYS A 148 1.75 -24.28 -12.16
N ALA A 149 2.14 -24.49 -10.91
CA ALA A 149 2.17 -23.45 -9.89
C ALA A 149 3.50 -23.48 -9.13
N LEU A 150 4.02 -22.31 -8.81
CA LEU A 150 5.16 -22.13 -7.92
C LEU A 150 4.69 -21.36 -6.69
N VAL A 151 4.77 -21.99 -5.52
CA VAL A 151 4.44 -21.33 -4.25
C VAL A 151 5.70 -20.76 -3.63
N VAL A 152 5.73 -19.44 -3.46
CA VAL A 152 6.89 -18.69 -3.00
C VAL A 152 6.65 -18.14 -1.60
N CYS A 153 7.50 -18.53 -0.65
CA CYS A 153 7.58 -17.90 0.67
C CYS A 153 8.84 -17.02 0.75
N VAL A 154 8.66 -15.70 0.80
CA VAL A 154 9.80 -14.78 0.96
C VAL A 154 10.06 -14.54 2.44
N TRP A 155 11.30 -14.75 2.86
CA TRP A 155 11.75 -14.52 4.21
C TRP A 155 12.98 -13.61 4.22
N GLN A 156 13.27 -13.04 5.37
CA GLN A 156 14.46 -12.22 5.59
C GLN A 156 15.13 -12.67 6.89
N PRO A 157 16.47 -12.73 6.95
CA PRO A 157 17.16 -12.82 8.22
C PRO A 157 16.83 -11.58 9.05
N ALA A 158 16.60 -11.75 10.35
CA ALA A 158 16.22 -10.64 11.23
C ALA A 158 17.29 -9.55 11.19
N ASN A 159 16.97 -8.41 10.58
CA ASN A 159 17.87 -7.28 10.48
C ASN A 159 17.77 -6.45 11.77
N VAL A 160 18.63 -6.71 12.76
CA VAL A 160 18.81 -5.80 13.89
C VAL A 160 19.58 -4.58 13.39
N GLY A 161 18.85 -3.52 13.04
CA GLY A 161 19.44 -2.27 12.57
C GLY A 161 20.38 -1.67 13.62
N PHE A 162 21.59 -1.33 13.17
CA PHE A 162 22.74 -0.73 13.86
C PHE A 162 23.67 -1.67 14.66
N THR A 163 24.93 -1.71 14.24
CA THR A 163 26.13 -1.77 15.10
C THR A 163 27.25 -0.98 14.38
N PRO A 164 28.08 -0.16 15.08
CA PRO A 164 28.69 -0.50 16.37
C PRO A 164 28.74 0.63 17.43
N THR A 165 28.32 0.31 18.66
CA THR A 165 29.20 0.28 19.85
C THR A 165 28.54 -0.72 20.79
N ASP A 166 29.30 -1.73 21.18
CA ASP A 166 28.93 -2.90 21.98
C ASP A 166 28.49 -4.14 21.18
N GLU A 167 29.24 -5.20 21.42
CA GLU A 167 29.35 -6.47 20.69
C GLU A 167 28.11 -7.37 20.81
N THR A 168 26.94 -6.92 20.36
CA THR A 168 25.81 -7.82 20.19
C THR A 168 25.96 -8.59 18.88
N HIS A 169 26.23 -9.89 19.03
CA HIS A 169 26.45 -10.85 17.95
C HIS A 169 25.37 -10.74 16.85
N PHE A 170 25.83 -10.73 15.59
CA PHE A 170 25.03 -11.26 14.49
C PHE A 170 24.62 -12.68 14.87
N ASP A 171 23.32 -12.93 15.10
CA ASP A 171 22.82 -14.27 15.37
C ASP A 171 22.69 -15.04 14.04
N ALA A 172 23.84 -15.33 13.43
CA ALA A 172 23.95 -16.16 12.23
C ALA A 172 23.43 -17.59 12.47
N ASP A 173 23.29 -18.00 13.73
CA ASP A 173 22.85 -19.34 14.13
C ASP A 173 21.34 -19.56 13.92
N GLN A 174 20.52 -18.50 13.84
CA GLN A 174 19.07 -18.63 13.60
C GLN A 174 18.64 -18.56 12.14
N ALA A 175 19.50 -18.08 11.22
CA ALA A 175 19.16 -18.04 9.80
C ALA A 175 18.76 -19.41 9.21
N PRO A 176 19.42 -20.54 9.56
CA PRO A 176 18.98 -21.87 9.13
C PRO A 176 17.59 -22.25 9.64
N GLU A 177 17.20 -21.83 10.84
CA GLU A 177 15.88 -22.14 11.41
C GLU A 177 14.77 -21.35 10.71
N VAL A 178 15.00 -20.06 10.47
CA VAL A 178 14.06 -19.19 9.75
C VAL A 178 13.90 -19.67 8.31
N ARG A 179 15.00 -20.02 7.64
CA ARG A 179 14.96 -20.63 6.31
C ARG A 179 14.12 -21.90 6.29
N ARG A 180 14.36 -22.84 7.21
CA ARG A 180 13.58 -24.08 7.31
C ARG A 180 12.11 -23.80 7.59
N ALA A 181 11.79 -22.77 8.39
CA ALA A 181 10.41 -22.36 8.61
C ALA A 181 9.76 -21.83 7.33
N ALA A 182 10.45 -20.99 6.56
CA ALA A 182 9.97 -20.50 5.28
C ALA A 182 9.80 -21.62 4.23
N GLU A 183 10.74 -22.58 4.17
CA GLU A 183 10.64 -23.76 3.31
C GLU A 183 9.40 -24.60 3.69
N ARG A 184 9.15 -24.82 4.98
CA ARG A 184 7.92 -25.51 5.46
C ARG A 184 6.66 -24.73 5.09
N THR A 185 6.67 -23.41 5.22
CA THR A 185 5.54 -22.55 4.84
C THR A 185 5.27 -22.63 3.33
N ALA A 186 6.30 -22.56 2.50
CA ALA A 186 6.16 -22.69 1.04
C ALA A 186 5.60 -24.08 0.67
N ALA A 187 6.14 -25.15 1.27
CA ALA A 187 5.66 -26.52 1.05
C ALA A 187 4.20 -26.70 1.50
N HIS A 188 3.80 -26.06 2.60
CA HIS A 188 2.41 -26.05 3.07
C HIS A 188 1.47 -25.33 2.09
N GLY A 189 1.88 -24.22 1.50
CA GLY A 189 1.08 -23.59 0.43
C GLY A 189 1.03 -24.45 -0.84
N ALA A 190 2.10 -25.19 -1.14
CA ALA A 190 2.14 -26.12 -2.28
C ALA A 190 1.13 -27.26 -2.14
N SER A 191 0.92 -27.78 -0.92
CA SER A 191 -0.11 -28.80 -0.70
C SER A 191 -1.50 -28.24 -0.97
N PHE A 192 -1.81 -27.01 -0.55
CA PHE A 192 -3.09 -26.37 -0.89
C PHE A 192 -3.24 -26.11 -2.38
N ALA A 193 -2.19 -25.67 -3.07
CA ALA A 193 -2.23 -25.50 -4.52
C ALA A 193 -2.44 -26.84 -5.24
N ALA A 194 -1.83 -27.92 -4.78
CA ALA A 194 -2.05 -29.26 -5.30
C ALA A 194 -3.50 -29.74 -5.07
N GLU A 195 -4.04 -29.54 -3.87
CA GLU A 195 -5.45 -29.83 -3.54
C GLU A 195 -6.43 -29.03 -4.39
N ALA A 196 -6.09 -27.77 -4.71
CA ALA A 196 -6.86 -26.91 -5.60
C ALA A 196 -6.72 -27.27 -7.10
N GLY A 197 -5.87 -28.25 -7.44
CA GLY A 197 -5.75 -28.81 -8.79
C GLY A 197 -4.57 -28.30 -9.61
N PHE A 198 -3.61 -27.59 -9.01
CA PHE A 198 -2.36 -27.19 -9.67
C PHE A 198 -1.29 -28.30 -9.60
N ARG A 199 -0.35 -28.30 -10.56
CA ARG A 199 0.92 -29.03 -10.44
C ARG A 199 1.90 -28.13 -9.68
N ALA A 200 1.92 -28.26 -8.36
CA ALA A 200 2.56 -27.30 -7.47
C ALA A 200 3.99 -27.69 -7.09
N GLU A 201 4.91 -26.74 -7.22
CA GLU A 201 6.23 -26.73 -6.61
C GLU A 201 6.32 -25.61 -5.57
N SER A 202 7.37 -25.62 -4.74
CA SER A 202 7.56 -24.59 -3.73
C SER A 202 9.00 -24.16 -3.58
N THR A 203 9.20 -22.90 -3.21
CA THR A 203 10.51 -22.33 -2.95
C THR A 203 10.45 -21.29 -1.83
N ALA A 204 11.52 -21.22 -1.05
CA ALA A 204 11.72 -20.18 -0.05
C ALA A 204 12.83 -19.23 -0.52
N VAL A 205 12.53 -17.94 -0.55
CA VAL A 205 13.41 -16.92 -1.12
C VAL A 205 13.88 -15.97 -0.02
N GLU A 206 15.20 -15.86 0.15
CA GLU A 206 15.81 -14.96 1.13
C GLU A 206 16.07 -13.58 0.50
N VAL A 207 15.14 -12.64 0.68
CA VAL A 207 15.24 -11.27 0.13
C VAL A 207 14.45 -10.28 1.00
N ALA A 208 14.98 -9.05 1.10
CA ALA A 208 14.22 -7.90 1.54
C ALA A 208 14.39 -6.75 0.53
N PRO A 209 13.32 -6.05 0.13
CA PRO A 209 11.92 -6.19 0.57
C PRO A 209 11.18 -7.39 -0.06
N THR A 210 10.09 -7.84 0.59
CA THR A 210 9.28 -9.01 0.18
C THR A 210 8.84 -8.99 -1.28
N TRP A 211 8.44 -7.82 -1.81
CA TRP A 211 7.96 -7.71 -3.18
C TRP A 211 9.05 -8.07 -4.21
N GLU A 212 10.31 -7.77 -3.91
CA GLU A 212 11.43 -8.06 -4.80
C GLU A 212 11.66 -9.56 -4.91
N GLY A 213 11.57 -10.29 -3.79
CA GLY A 213 11.66 -11.74 -3.80
C GLY A 213 10.53 -12.41 -4.59
N ILE A 214 9.31 -11.85 -4.56
CA ILE A 214 8.18 -12.36 -5.34
C ILE A 214 8.39 -12.13 -6.83
N VAL A 215 8.71 -10.89 -7.23
CA VAL A 215 8.92 -10.52 -8.65
C VAL A 215 10.10 -11.30 -9.22
N ARG A 216 11.22 -11.38 -8.49
CA ARG A 216 12.39 -12.13 -8.92
C ARG A 216 12.09 -13.61 -9.13
N ALA A 217 11.37 -14.25 -8.20
CA ALA A 217 10.97 -15.65 -8.37
C ALA A 217 10.01 -15.85 -9.55
N ALA A 218 9.17 -14.85 -9.86
CA ALA A 218 8.31 -14.89 -11.03
C ALA A 218 9.10 -14.77 -12.34
N ASP A 219 10.05 -13.84 -12.40
CA ASP A 219 10.91 -13.64 -13.58
C ASP A 219 11.83 -14.85 -13.80
N GLU A 220 12.47 -15.38 -12.75
CA GLU A 220 13.38 -16.54 -12.83
C GLU A 220 12.70 -17.82 -13.34
N HIS A 221 11.37 -17.92 -13.16
CA HIS A 221 10.58 -19.07 -13.55
C HIS A 221 9.68 -18.82 -14.76
N ASP A 222 9.89 -17.70 -15.48
CA ASP A 222 9.09 -17.29 -16.63
C ASP A 222 7.57 -17.37 -16.33
N ALA A 223 7.19 -16.89 -15.15
CA ALA A 223 5.82 -17.01 -14.67
C ALA A 223 4.86 -16.21 -15.57
N SER A 224 3.66 -16.77 -15.73
CA SER A 224 2.62 -16.15 -16.56
C SER A 224 1.65 -15.27 -15.77
N LEU A 225 1.64 -15.43 -14.45
CA LEU A 225 0.75 -14.73 -13.53
C LEU A 225 1.33 -14.78 -12.13
N ILE A 226 1.29 -13.66 -11.42
CA ILE A 226 1.54 -13.58 -9.98
C ILE A 226 0.21 -13.42 -9.25
N VAL A 227 -0.04 -14.26 -8.25
CA VAL A 227 -1.25 -14.22 -7.42
C VAL A 227 -0.86 -13.81 -6.00
N LEU A 228 -1.53 -12.77 -5.50
CA LEU A 228 -1.31 -12.22 -4.17
C LEU A 228 -2.60 -12.26 -3.36
N GLY A 229 -2.51 -12.83 -2.16
CA GLY A 229 -3.52 -12.65 -1.14
C GLY A 229 -3.39 -11.29 -0.44
N PRO A 230 -4.43 -10.86 0.27
CA PRO A 230 -4.36 -9.71 1.15
C PRO A 230 -3.43 -10.05 2.32
N HIS A 231 -2.41 -9.21 2.52
CA HIS A 231 -1.40 -9.43 3.55
C HIS A 231 -1.70 -8.54 4.76
N ARG A 232 -2.15 -9.13 5.87
CA ARG A 232 -2.19 -8.46 7.18
C ARG A 232 -1.06 -9.00 8.04
N ARG A 233 -0.03 -8.18 8.28
CA ARG A 233 0.90 -8.46 9.37
C ARG A 233 0.12 -8.42 10.68
N SER A 234 0.07 -9.54 11.39
CA SER A 234 -0.43 -9.61 12.76
C SER A 234 0.48 -8.77 13.67
N GLY A 235 -0.06 -7.69 14.26
CA GLY A 235 0.63 -6.89 15.27
C GLY A 235 0.45 -5.38 15.12
N LEU A 236 0.53 -4.65 16.25
CA LEU A 236 0.33 -3.19 16.36
C LEU A 236 1.24 -2.33 15.46
N PHE A 237 2.27 -2.91 14.82
CA PHE A 237 3.21 -2.21 13.94
C PHE A 237 3.04 -2.50 12.44
N GLY A 238 2.06 -3.34 12.06
CA GLY A 238 1.85 -3.83 10.68
C GLY A 238 1.36 -2.80 9.66
N HIS A 239 1.00 -1.59 10.07
CA HIS A 239 0.33 -0.61 9.21
C HIS A 239 1.25 0.43 8.55
N PHE A 240 2.58 0.39 8.78
CA PHE A 240 3.50 1.45 8.34
C PHE A 240 4.35 1.12 7.11
N GLN A 241 4.28 -0.09 6.57
CA GLN A 241 5.00 -0.49 5.36
C GLN A 241 3.97 -0.64 4.25
N GLY A 242 4.15 0.07 3.12
CA GLY A 242 3.20 0.04 2.01
C GLY A 242 2.83 -1.38 1.59
N SER A 243 1.62 -1.56 1.04
CA SER A 243 1.11 -2.88 0.65
C SER A 243 2.08 -3.59 -0.28
N VAL A 244 2.51 -4.81 0.07
CA VAL A 244 3.34 -5.67 -0.80
C VAL A 244 2.70 -5.81 -2.17
N ALA A 245 1.36 -5.91 -2.24
CA ALA A 245 0.64 -5.98 -3.50
C ALA A 245 0.82 -4.72 -4.36
N ALA A 246 0.75 -3.52 -3.76
CA ALA A 246 1.00 -2.28 -4.49
C ALA A 246 2.44 -2.21 -5.02
N ALA A 247 3.42 -2.70 -4.24
CA ALA A 247 4.80 -2.74 -4.67
C ALA A 247 5.02 -3.76 -5.81
N VAL A 248 4.46 -4.97 -5.73
CA VAL A 248 4.55 -5.96 -6.83
C VAL A 248 3.90 -5.42 -8.11
N ILE A 249 2.70 -4.82 -8.02
CA ILE A 249 2.01 -4.21 -9.17
C ILE A 249 2.87 -3.11 -9.82
N ALA A 250 3.57 -2.32 -9.01
CA ALA A 250 4.38 -1.21 -9.50
C ALA A 250 5.71 -1.64 -10.15
N HIS A 251 6.19 -2.87 -9.90
CA HIS A 251 7.53 -3.32 -10.31
C HIS A 251 7.54 -4.61 -11.13
N SER A 252 6.38 -5.23 -11.39
CA SER A 252 6.29 -6.46 -12.19
C SER A 252 5.80 -6.17 -13.60
N ASP A 253 6.50 -6.72 -14.60
CA ASP A 253 6.02 -6.78 -15.98
C ASP A 253 5.09 -7.99 -16.22
N ILE A 254 5.01 -8.92 -15.26
CA ILE A 254 4.15 -10.10 -15.28
C ILE A 254 2.75 -9.70 -14.76
N PRO A 255 1.65 -10.18 -15.37
CA PRO A 255 0.30 -9.93 -14.86
C PRO A 255 0.15 -10.28 -13.38
N VAL A 256 -0.54 -9.42 -12.62
CA VAL A 256 -0.77 -9.59 -11.18
C VAL A 256 -2.26 -9.71 -10.87
N MET A 257 -2.65 -10.79 -10.20
CA MET A 257 -3.98 -11.02 -9.65
C MET A 257 -3.96 -10.80 -8.14
N VAL A 258 -4.72 -9.81 -7.68
CA VAL A 258 -4.89 -9.54 -6.23
C VAL A 258 -6.26 -10.03 -5.80
N VAL A 259 -6.29 -10.90 -4.79
CA VAL A 259 -7.53 -11.45 -4.24
C VAL A 259 -7.93 -10.65 -2.99
N PRO A 260 -9.08 -9.94 -2.97
CA PRO A 260 -9.51 -9.20 -1.79
C PRO A 260 -10.12 -10.12 -0.71
N GLU A 261 -10.08 -9.69 0.55
CA GLU A 261 -10.53 -10.46 1.73
C GLU A 261 -11.99 -10.94 1.64
N GLY A 262 -12.86 -10.13 1.02
CA GLY A 262 -14.30 -10.36 0.87
C GLY A 262 -14.70 -11.24 -0.33
N SER A 263 -13.74 -11.79 -1.09
CA SER A 263 -14.05 -12.68 -2.22
C SER A 263 -14.60 -14.02 -1.73
N ARG A 264 -15.89 -14.08 -1.41
CA ARG A 264 -16.60 -15.36 -1.37
C ARG A 264 -16.54 -15.93 -2.78
N ALA A 265 -16.10 -17.18 -2.91
CA ALA A 265 -16.41 -17.99 -4.09
C ALA A 265 -17.91 -17.83 -4.34
N ALA A 266 -18.28 -17.13 -5.41
CA ALA A 266 -19.66 -17.03 -5.81
C ALA A 266 -20.09 -18.46 -6.14
N LEU A 267 -20.74 -19.11 -5.18
CA LEU A 267 -21.37 -20.40 -5.38
C LEU A 267 -22.33 -20.19 -6.56
N VAL A 268 -22.02 -20.88 -7.65
CA VAL A 268 -22.92 -21.06 -8.80
C VAL A 268 -24.20 -21.69 -8.24
N GLY A 269 -25.18 -20.85 -7.91
CA GLY A 269 -26.38 -21.28 -7.20
C GLY A 269 -27.46 -20.22 -7.02
N ASP A 270 -27.12 -18.92 -6.96
CA ASP A 270 -28.10 -17.87 -6.62
C ASP A 270 -28.57 -17.00 -7.80
N LEU A 271 -28.54 -17.53 -9.03
CA LEU A 271 -29.40 -16.99 -10.08
C LEU A 271 -30.82 -17.50 -9.87
N THR A 272 -31.49 -16.96 -8.85
CA THR A 272 -32.93 -17.14 -8.67
C THR A 272 -33.63 -16.49 -9.88
N PRO A 273 -34.48 -17.21 -10.64
CA PRO A 273 -35.21 -16.63 -11.75
C PRO A 273 -36.05 -15.45 -11.29
N GLN A 274 -35.79 -14.32 -11.94
CA GLN A 274 -36.59 -13.10 -11.94
C GLN A 274 -38.08 -13.43 -11.81
N GLN A 275 -38.70 -12.94 -10.73
CA GLN A 275 -40.14 -13.03 -10.50
C GLN A 275 -40.88 -12.41 -11.70
N ALA A 276 -41.36 -13.27 -12.58
CA ALA A 276 -42.54 -13.00 -13.38
C ALA A 276 -43.75 -13.05 -12.45
N THR A 277 -44.47 -11.92 -12.31
CA THR A 277 -45.92 -11.77 -12.04
C THR A 277 -46.19 -10.27 -11.81
N SER A 278 -46.82 -9.56 -12.75
CA SER A 278 -48.26 -9.50 -13.04
C SER A 278 -49.01 -8.38 -12.30
N SER A 279 -49.80 -7.63 -13.08
CA SER A 279 -50.84 -6.64 -12.75
C SER A 279 -50.35 -5.19 -12.56
N ARG A 280 -50.88 -4.16 -13.22
CA ARG A 280 -52.10 -3.99 -14.03
C ARG A 280 -51.85 -3.07 -15.21
#